data_AF-A0A5C7GP22-F1
#
_entry.id   AF-A0A5C7GP22-F1
#
_cell.length_a   1.000
_cell.length_b   1.000
_cell.length_c   1.000
_cell.angle_alpha   90.00
_cell.angle_beta   90.00
_cell.angle_gamma   90.00
#
_symmetry.space_group_name_H-M   'P 1'
#
loop_
_entity.id
_entity.type
_entity.pdbx_description
1 polymer ?
#
loop_
_entity_poly.entity_id
_entity_poly.type
_entity_poly.pdbx_seq_one_letter_code
_entity_poly.pdbx_strand_id
1 'polypeptide(L)'
;MSNSAARPKAGSSQPYEMTSLKRKRGVFQKDLQHMMYGFGDDTNPLPETVALVEDIVVEYVTDLAHKAQDIGSNRGKLTVEDFLYQIRKHFPKLNRCRELLSMQEEVKQAKKAFEMDVEKLASSDMRNKIFDRCTGQLILMLRRTIKETEKY
;
A
#
# COMPACT_ATOMS: atom_id res chain seq x y z
N MET A 1 56.48 36.09 -39.67
CA MET A 1 55.83 34.85 -39.20
C MET A 1 54.68 35.25 -38.29
N SER A 2 53.46 35.15 -38.79
CA SER A 2 52.22 35.58 -38.16
C SER A 2 51.75 34.54 -37.13
N ASN A 3 51.63 34.94 -35.85
CA ASN A 3 50.99 34.11 -34.82
C ASN A 3 49.65 34.73 -34.41
N SER A 4 48.58 34.01 -34.75
CA SER A 4 47.18 34.37 -34.47
C SER A 4 46.79 34.10 -33.01
N ALA A 5 46.03 35.03 -32.44
CA ALA A 5 45.48 34.97 -31.09
C ALA A 5 44.43 33.84 -30.93
N ALA A 6 44.53 33.10 -29.83
CA ALA A 6 43.58 32.05 -29.46
C ALA A 6 42.35 32.63 -28.74
N ARG A 7 41.13 32.28 -29.20
CA ARG A 7 39.85 32.49 -28.51
C ARG A 7 39.67 31.45 -27.39
N PRO A 8 39.01 31.78 -26.27
CA PRO A 8 38.66 30.79 -25.24
C PRO A 8 37.41 30.00 -25.70
N LYS A 9 37.47 28.66 -25.61
CA LYS A 9 36.31 27.79 -25.81
C LYS A 9 35.57 27.57 -24.48
N ALA A 10 34.25 27.67 -24.58
CA ALA A 10 33.25 27.56 -23.53
C ALA A 10 33.30 26.23 -22.77
N GLY A 11 32.87 26.29 -21.50
CA GLY A 11 32.91 25.22 -20.52
C GLY A 11 32.21 23.94 -20.97
N SER A 12 32.87 22.82 -20.70
CA SER A 12 32.28 21.48 -20.78
C SER A 12 31.38 21.27 -19.57
N SER A 13 30.07 21.18 -19.82
CA SER A 13 29.08 20.63 -18.91
C SER A 13 29.45 19.18 -18.57
N GLN A 14 29.76 18.94 -17.30
CA GLN A 14 29.92 17.60 -16.75
C GLN A 14 28.58 16.86 -16.81
N PRO A 15 28.51 15.63 -17.35
CA PRO A 15 27.32 14.79 -17.18
C PRO A 15 27.23 14.38 -15.71
N TYR A 16 26.08 14.65 -15.10
CA TYR A 16 25.72 14.09 -13.82
C TYR A 16 25.55 12.57 -14.03
N GLU A 17 26.58 11.81 -13.68
CA GLU A 17 26.47 10.35 -13.55
C GLU A 17 25.57 10.08 -12.34
N MET A 18 24.26 10.05 -12.56
CA MET A 18 23.30 9.56 -11.58
C MET A 18 23.54 8.07 -11.49
N THR A 19 24.23 7.66 -10.42
CA THR A 19 24.57 6.28 -10.08
C THR A 19 23.45 5.33 -10.50
N SER A 20 23.71 4.61 -11.59
CA SER A 20 22.82 3.61 -12.13
C SER A 20 22.86 2.40 -11.20
N LEU A 21 22.16 2.52 -10.06
CA LEU A 21 21.49 1.38 -9.48
C LEU A 21 20.73 0.77 -10.65
N LYS A 22 21.00 -0.50 -10.99
CA LYS A 22 20.21 -1.30 -11.93
C LYS A 22 18.78 -1.40 -11.37
N ARG A 23 18.07 -0.27 -11.39
CA ARG A 23 16.70 -0.12 -10.95
C ARG A 23 15.91 -0.95 -11.94
N LYS A 24 15.15 -1.90 -11.40
CA LYS A 24 14.05 -2.52 -12.11
C LYS A 24 13.09 -1.36 -12.44
N ARG A 25 13.29 -0.74 -13.60
CA ARG A 25 12.46 0.37 -14.08
C ARG A 25 11.06 -0.17 -14.37
N GLY A 26 10.03 0.63 -14.17
CA GLY A 26 8.66 0.24 -14.46
C GLY A 26 7.99 -0.61 -13.38
N VAL A 27 8.49 -0.62 -12.14
CA VAL A 27 7.84 -1.36 -11.04
C VAL A 27 6.55 -0.67 -10.62
N PHE A 28 6.52 0.67 -10.66
CA PHE A 28 5.38 1.44 -10.19
C PHE A 28 4.53 2.05 -11.32
N GLN A 29 4.93 1.89 -12.59
CA GLN A 29 4.27 2.60 -13.71
C GLN A 29 2.77 2.34 -13.79
N LYS A 30 2.32 1.09 -13.59
CA LYS A 30 0.89 0.76 -13.63
C LYS A 30 0.13 1.45 -12.49
N ASP A 31 0.66 1.40 -11.27
CA ASP A 31 -0.01 1.98 -10.10
C ASP A 31 0.04 3.52 -10.13
N LEU A 32 1.13 4.09 -10.64
CA LEU A 32 1.31 5.52 -10.82
C LEU A 32 0.32 6.11 -11.82
N GLN A 33 0.02 5.43 -12.93
CA GLN A 33 -1.00 5.89 -13.88
C GLN A 33 -2.37 6.06 -13.19
N HIS A 34 -2.80 5.06 -12.41
CA HIS A 34 -4.06 5.15 -11.66
C HIS A 34 -4.03 6.25 -10.60
N MET A 35 -2.88 6.42 -9.93
CA MET A 35 -2.70 7.46 -8.94
C MET A 35 -2.76 8.86 -9.56
N MET A 36 -2.07 9.07 -10.70
CA MET A 36 -2.05 10.33 -11.45
C MET A 36 -3.46 10.71 -11.89
N TYR A 37 -4.23 9.77 -12.44
CA TYR A 37 -5.66 9.99 -12.73
C TYR A 37 -6.46 10.35 -11.47
N GLY A 38 -6.22 9.68 -10.34
CA GLY A 38 -6.85 10.03 -9.07
C GLY A 38 -6.53 11.44 -8.54
N PHE A 39 -5.41 12.02 -8.98
CA PHE A 39 -5.03 13.41 -8.72
C PHE A 39 -5.49 14.39 -9.81
N GLY A 40 -6.22 13.92 -10.83
CA GLY A 40 -6.81 14.73 -11.89
C GLY A 40 -6.02 14.79 -13.20
N ASP A 41 -5.02 13.92 -13.39
CA ASP A 41 -4.33 13.75 -14.67
C ASP A 41 -5.19 12.95 -15.68
N ASP A 42 -4.71 12.80 -16.91
CA ASP A 42 -5.38 11.99 -17.94
C ASP A 42 -5.44 10.50 -17.56
N THR A 43 -6.44 9.80 -18.08
CA THR A 43 -6.55 8.33 -17.99
C THR A 43 -5.36 7.59 -18.59
N ASN A 44 -4.71 8.17 -19.60
CA ASN A 44 -3.55 7.66 -20.31
C ASN A 44 -2.46 8.74 -20.33
N PRO A 45 -1.77 8.99 -19.19
CA PRO A 45 -0.73 10.00 -19.11
C PRO A 45 0.47 9.61 -19.98
N LEU A 46 1.24 10.61 -20.41
CA LEU A 46 2.42 10.40 -21.25
C LEU A 46 3.42 9.44 -20.56
N PRO A 47 3.93 8.40 -21.25
CA PRO A 47 4.88 7.46 -20.67
C PRO A 47 6.12 8.12 -20.07
N GLU A 48 6.59 9.21 -20.67
CA GLU A 48 7.71 10.01 -20.20
C GLU A 48 7.41 10.68 -18.86
N THR A 49 6.19 11.19 -18.67
CA THR A 49 5.74 11.78 -17.40
C THR A 49 5.67 10.71 -16.31
N VAL A 50 5.09 9.54 -16.62
CA VAL A 50 5.01 8.43 -15.65
C VAL A 50 6.42 7.97 -15.24
N ALA A 51 7.34 7.86 -16.19
CA ALA A 51 8.73 7.49 -15.91
C ALA A 51 9.45 8.53 -15.04
N LEU A 52 9.25 9.82 -15.31
CA LEU A 52 9.82 10.90 -14.49
C LEU A 52 9.25 10.89 -13.07
N VAL A 53 7.93 10.72 -12.92
CA VAL A 53 7.27 10.62 -11.61
C VAL A 53 7.78 9.40 -10.86
N GLU A 54 7.99 8.26 -11.54
CA GLU A 54 8.60 7.07 -10.92
C GLU A 54 9.98 7.39 -10.36
N ASP A 55 10.85 8.08 -11.11
CA ASP A 55 12.18 8.47 -10.64
C ASP A 55 12.12 9.41 -9.42
N ILE A 56 11.23 10.41 -9.43
CA ILE A 56 11.02 11.35 -8.31
C ILE A 56 10.52 10.60 -7.07
N VAL A 57 9.57 9.67 -7.23
CA VAL A 57 9.01 8.90 -6.12
C VAL A 57 10.06 7.97 -5.51
N VAL A 58 10.85 7.30 -6.33
CA VAL A 58 11.92 6.41 -5.84
C VAL A 58 12.98 7.20 -5.07
N GLU A 59 13.37 8.38 -5.57
CA GLU A 59 14.29 9.27 -4.87
C GLU A 59 13.70 9.72 -3.52
N TYR A 60 12.47 10.21 -3.51
CA TYR A 60 11.79 10.65 -2.29
C TYR A 60 11.68 9.55 -1.23
N VAL A 61 11.28 8.34 -1.62
CA VAL A 61 11.12 7.21 -0.70
C VAL A 61 12.47 6.76 -0.16
N THR A 62 13.50 6.75 -1.00
CA THR A 62 14.88 6.39 -0.61
C THR A 62 15.41 7.40 0.42
N ASP A 63 15.26 8.69 0.16
CA ASP A 63 15.62 9.76 1.09
C ASP A 63 14.87 9.69 2.41
N LEU A 64 13.58 9.40 2.37
CA LEU A 64 12.75 9.25 3.56
C LEU A 64 13.21 8.04 4.40
N ALA A 65 13.52 6.93 3.74
CA ALA A 65 14.00 5.72 4.38
C ALA A 65 15.37 5.92 5.05
N HIS A 66 16.33 6.58 4.38
CA HIS A 66 17.62 6.92 4.98
C HIS A 66 17.46 7.79 6.22
N LYS A 67 16.65 8.86 6.16
CA LYS A 67 16.39 9.73 7.33
C LYS A 67 15.75 8.97 8.49
N ALA A 68 14.81 8.06 8.20
CA ALA A 68 14.22 7.20 9.22
C ALA A 68 15.24 6.20 9.80
N GLN A 69 16.10 5.65 8.96
CA GLN A 69 17.17 4.73 9.36
C GLN A 69 18.20 5.41 10.27
N ASP A 70 18.57 6.66 10.01
CA ASP A 70 19.49 7.41 10.88
C ASP A 70 18.96 7.51 12.32
N ILE A 71 17.64 7.69 12.46
CA ILE A 71 16.96 7.71 13.77
C ILE A 71 16.96 6.30 14.39
N GLY A 72 16.58 5.29 13.61
CA GLY A 72 16.48 3.89 14.05
C GLY A 72 17.84 3.24 14.35
N SER A 73 18.93 3.76 13.78
CA SER A 73 20.29 3.22 13.92
C SER A 73 20.77 3.23 15.37
N ASN A 74 20.36 4.24 16.15
CA ASN A 74 20.65 4.30 17.59
C ASN A 74 20.06 3.11 18.37
N ARG A 75 19.01 2.47 17.83
CA ARG A 75 18.34 1.31 18.42
C ARG A 75 18.69 0.00 17.71
N GLY A 76 19.47 0.06 16.63
CA GLY A 76 19.80 -1.10 15.78
C GLY A 76 18.62 -1.68 15.00
N LYS A 77 17.45 -1.04 15.00
CA LYS A 77 16.26 -1.49 14.25
C LYS A 77 15.44 -0.31 13.73
N LEU A 78 15.01 -0.41 12.47
CA LEU A 78 14.08 0.52 11.84
C LEU A 78 12.65 0.12 12.21
N THR A 79 11.86 1.06 12.73
CA THR A 79 10.45 0.85 13.08
C THR A 79 9.54 1.85 12.38
N VAL A 80 8.23 1.58 12.40
CA VAL A 80 7.21 2.52 11.87
C VAL A 80 7.27 3.88 12.58
N GLU A 81 7.62 3.89 13.86
CA GLU A 81 7.74 5.11 14.66
C GLU A 81 8.83 6.06 14.12
N ASP A 82 9.88 5.55 13.48
CA ASP A 82 10.93 6.37 12.87
C ASP A 82 10.38 7.17 11.69
N PHE A 83 9.55 6.53 10.87
CA PHE A 83 8.87 7.21 9.77
C PHE A 83 7.88 8.26 10.32
N LEU A 84 7.12 7.93 11.38
CA LEU A 84 6.20 8.87 12.02
C LEU A 84 6.95 10.08 12.62
N TYR A 85 8.12 9.85 13.21
CA TYR A 85 8.97 10.92 13.70
C TYR A 85 9.45 11.82 12.55
N GLN A 86 9.88 11.23 11.43
CA GLN A 86 10.37 11.98 10.29
C GLN A 86 9.28 12.87 9.67
N ILE A 87 8.04 12.39 9.59
CA ILE A 87 6.90 13.17 9.03
C ILE A 87 6.21 14.07 10.05
N ARG A 88 6.65 14.12 11.31
CA ARG A 88 5.92 14.77 12.42
C ARG A 88 5.58 16.25 12.20
N LYS A 89 6.34 16.94 11.35
CA LYS A 89 6.14 18.36 11.02
C LYS A 89 5.01 18.57 10.00
N HIS A 90 4.62 17.53 9.26
CA HIS A 90 3.55 17.58 8.26
C HIS A 90 2.26 16.98 8.82
N PHE A 91 1.53 17.77 9.62
CA PHE A 91 0.34 17.31 10.34
C PHE A 91 -0.70 16.55 9.48
N PRO A 92 -1.08 17.00 8.27
CA PRO A 92 -2.03 16.24 7.45
C PRO A 92 -1.52 14.84 7.08
N LYS A 93 -0.25 14.73 6.68
CA LYS A 93 0.38 13.43 6.34
C LYS A 93 0.46 12.53 7.58
N LEU A 94 0.85 13.11 8.71
CA LEU A 94 0.98 12.39 9.98
C LEU A 94 -0.38 11.84 10.46
N ASN A 95 -1.43 12.65 10.41
CA ASN A 95 -2.78 12.22 10.79
C ASN A 95 -3.26 11.09 9.90
N ARG A 96 -3.05 11.25 8.58
CA ARG A 96 -3.41 10.20 7.62
C ARG A 96 -2.67 8.88 7.90
N CYS A 97 -1.38 8.93 8.23
CA CYS A 97 -0.63 7.73 8.59
C CYS A 97 -1.19 7.06 9.86
N ARG A 98 -1.58 7.82 10.88
CA ARG A 98 -2.17 7.26 12.11
C ARG A 98 -3.50 6.58 11.86
N GLU A 99 -4.38 7.21 11.07
CA GLU A 99 -5.65 6.61 10.66
C GLU A 99 -5.41 5.27 9.95
N LEU A 100 -4.53 5.24 8.95
CA LEU A 100 -4.24 4.03 8.18
C LEU A 100 -3.65 2.91 9.05
N LEU A 101 -2.78 3.24 10.02
CA LEU A 101 -2.25 2.26 10.96
C LEU A 101 -3.33 1.70 11.90
N SER A 102 -4.25 2.55 12.37
CA SER A 102 -5.40 2.12 13.19
C SER A 102 -6.27 1.14 12.41
N MET A 103 -6.66 1.52 11.19
CA MET A 103 -7.50 0.67 10.32
C MET A 103 -6.81 -0.65 9.97
N GLN A 104 -5.49 -0.62 9.75
CA GLN A 104 -4.73 -1.83 9.44
C GLN A 104 -4.68 -2.80 10.65
N GLU A 105 -4.66 -2.27 11.86
CA GLU A 105 -4.76 -3.09 13.08
C GLU A 105 -6.17 -3.65 13.26
N GLU A 106 -7.23 -2.87 13.00
CA GLU A 106 -8.62 -3.35 13.02
C GLU A 106 -8.84 -4.50 12.02
N VAL A 107 -8.34 -4.36 10.78
CA VAL A 107 -8.42 -5.44 9.76
C VAL A 107 -7.67 -6.69 10.22
N LYS A 108 -6.51 -6.52 10.86
CA LYS A 108 -5.71 -7.64 11.36
C LYS A 108 -6.43 -8.36 12.51
N GLN A 109 -7.06 -7.62 13.41
CA GLN A 109 -7.86 -8.18 14.50
C GLN A 109 -9.08 -8.93 13.97
N ALA A 110 -9.79 -8.37 12.99
CA ALA A 110 -10.91 -9.04 12.35
C ALA A 110 -10.49 -10.38 11.74
N LYS A 111 -9.39 -10.40 10.95
CA LYS A 111 -8.85 -11.64 10.37
C LYS A 111 -8.52 -12.69 11.43
N LYS A 112 -7.86 -12.28 12.52
CA LYS A 112 -7.49 -13.19 13.62
C LYS A 112 -8.72 -13.78 14.33
N ALA A 113 -9.78 -12.99 14.51
CA ALA A 113 -11.02 -13.48 15.12
C ALA A 113 -11.65 -14.62 14.31
N PHE A 114 -11.66 -14.50 12.97
CA PHE A 114 -12.17 -15.56 12.10
C PHE A 114 -11.30 -16.84 12.12
N GLU A 115 -9.97 -16.72 12.22
CA GLU A 115 -9.08 -17.88 12.34
C GLU A 115 -9.32 -18.66 13.65
N MET A 116 -9.49 -17.95 14.77
CA MET A 116 -9.78 -18.57 16.07
C MET A 116 -11.14 -19.28 16.11
N ASP A 117 -12.12 -18.79 15.34
CA ASP A 117 -13.43 -19.42 15.24
C ASP A 117 -13.38 -20.72 14.42
N VAL A 118 -12.53 -20.79 13.39
CA VAL A 118 -12.33 -22.03 12.60
C VAL A 118 -11.69 -23.14 13.44
N GLU A 119 -10.69 -22.84 14.27
CA GLU A 119 -10.11 -23.84 15.18
C GLU A 119 -11.11 -24.32 16.24
N LYS A 120 -11.96 -23.43 16.77
CA LYS A 120 -13.03 -23.83 17.71
C LYS A 120 -14.13 -24.66 17.03
N LEU A 121 -14.43 -24.41 15.75
CA LEU A 121 -15.36 -25.21 14.94
C LEU A 121 -14.79 -26.58 14.52
N ALA A 122 -13.48 -26.79 14.63
CA ALA A 122 -12.83 -28.07 14.36
C ALA A 122 -13.02 -29.10 15.49
N SER A 123 -13.49 -28.67 16.67
CA SER A 123 -13.96 -29.60 17.70
C SER A 123 -15.32 -30.16 17.27
N SER A 124 -15.37 -31.47 17.00
CA SER A 124 -16.41 -32.21 16.27
C SER A 124 -17.86 -32.01 16.77
N ASP A 125 -18.07 -31.46 17.96
CA ASP A 125 -19.38 -31.32 18.60
C ASP A 125 -20.22 -30.12 18.14
N MET A 126 -19.64 -29.07 17.54
CA MET A 126 -20.40 -27.86 17.17
C MET A 126 -20.94 -27.90 15.74
N ARG A 127 -20.26 -28.61 14.81
CA ARG A 127 -20.71 -28.77 13.42
C ARG A 127 -22.04 -29.53 13.33
N ASN A 128 -22.21 -30.58 14.13
CA ASN A 128 -23.47 -31.33 14.19
C ASN A 128 -24.60 -30.50 14.80
N LYS A 129 -24.32 -29.67 15.81
CA LYS A 129 -25.31 -28.77 16.42
C LYS A 129 -25.76 -27.65 15.47
N ILE A 130 -24.86 -27.11 14.65
CA ILE A 130 -25.19 -26.10 13.63
C ILE A 130 -26.00 -26.75 12.49
N PHE A 131 -25.60 -27.95 12.05
CA PHE A 131 -26.33 -28.70 11.02
C PHE A 131 -27.75 -29.07 11.47
N ASP A 132 -27.93 -29.56 12.71
CA ASP A 132 -29.25 -29.85 13.30
C ASP A 132 -30.11 -28.60 13.46
N ARG A 133 -29.51 -27.48 13.84
CA ARG A 133 -30.25 -26.22 14.01
C ARG A 133 -30.71 -25.66 12.66
N CYS A 134 -29.84 -25.67 11.64
CA CYS A 134 -30.19 -25.17 10.30
C CYS A 134 -31.17 -26.09 9.57
N THR A 135 -31.01 -27.41 9.63
CA THR A 135 -31.95 -28.37 9.02
C THR A 135 -33.31 -28.34 9.73
N GLY A 136 -33.33 -28.28 11.06
CA GLY A 136 -34.57 -28.15 11.84
C GLY A 136 -35.35 -26.88 11.51
N GLN A 137 -34.66 -25.74 11.39
CA GLN A 137 -35.29 -24.46 11.01
C GLN A 137 -35.85 -24.51 9.59
N LEU A 138 -35.14 -25.13 8.65
CA LEU A 138 -35.57 -25.26 7.26
C LEU A 138 -36.79 -26.19 7.13
N ILE A 139 -36.82 -27.30 7.87
CA ILE A 139 -37.98 -28.21 7.93
C ILE A 139 -39.20 -27.51 8.54
N LEU A 140 -39.02 -26.73 9.61
CA LEU A 140 -40.10 -25.94 10.22
C LEU A 140 -40.64 -24.87 9.26
N MET A 141 -39.75 -24.18 8.53
CA MET A 141 -40.16 -23.24 7.49
C MET A 141 -40.95 -23.94 6.38
N LEU A 142 -40.46 -25.04 5.84
CA LEU A 142 -41.17 -25.83 4.81
C LEU A 142 -42.54 -26.33 5.29
N ARG A 143 -42.63 -26.86 6.52
CA ARG A 143 -43.92 -27.29 7.10
C ARG A 143 -44.88 -26.12 7.29
N ARG A 144 -44.39 -24.94 7.66
CA ARG A 144 -45.21 -23.74 7.80
C ARG A 144 -45.74 -23.29 6.44
N THR A 145 -44.88 -23.25 5.43
CA THR A 145 -45.26 -22.90 4.05
C THR A 145 -46.29 -23.88 3.47
N ILE A 146 -46.10 -25.19 3.65
CA ILE A 146 -47.07 -26.21 3.18
C ILE A 146 -48.43 -26.02 3.85
N LYS A 147 -48.46 -25.77 5.15
CA LYS A 147 -49.70 -25.54 5.90
C LYS A 147 -50.41 -24.24 5.52
N GLU A 148 -49.66 -23.22 5.09
CA GLU A 148 -50.20 -21.97 4.55
C GLU A 148 -50.78 -22.17 3.14
N THR A 149 -50.21 -23.05 2.32
CA THR A 149 -50.74 -23.37 0.99
C THR A 149 -52.01 -24.23 1.01
N GLU A 150 -52.27 -25.01 2.06
CA GLU A 150 -53.51 -25.81 2.20
C GLU A 150 -54.72 -25.01 2.71
N LYS A 151 -54.53 -23.74 3.07
CA LYS A 151 -55.61 -22.83 3.52
C LYS A 151 -56.25 -22.02 2.39
N TYR A 152 -55.79 -22.20 1.15
CA TYR A 152 -56.33 -21.64 -0.08
C TYR A 152 -56.70 -22.76 -1.04
#